data_AF-A0A430F5Z0-F1
#
_entry.id   AF-A0A430F5Z0-F1
#
_cell.length_a   1.000
_cell.length_b   1.000
_cell.length_c   1.000
_cell.angle_alpha   90.00
_cell.angle_beta   90.00
_cell.angle_gamma   90.00
#
_symmetry.space_group_name_H-M   'P 1'
#
loop_
_entity.id
_entity.type
_entity.pdbx_description
1 polymer ?
#
loop_
_entity_poly.entity_id
_entity_poly.type
_entity_poly.pdbx_seq_one_letter_code
_entity_poly.pdbx_strand_id
1 'polypeptide(L)'
;MTLTPGDWITIASCVLGSGTITVIVQHVLDWVQATRRREETPEVKARNCISRHSALSMLKTVHRDSVARGWVPLDDLEEAQEIYDSYHTLGGNGAGSRIIHDLQQMDNYPPTH
;
A
#
# COMPACT_ATOMS: atom_id res chain seq x y z
N MET A 1 53.43 -17.51 1.26
CA MET A 1 52.51 -17.12 0.18
C MET A 1 52.91 -15.73 -0.29
N THR A 2 53.60 -15.63 -1.43
CA THR A 2 54.00 -14.35 -2.02
C THR A 2 52.91 -13.94 -3.01
N LEU A 3 52.22 -12.82 -2.73
CA LEU A 3 51.26 -12.23 -3.65
C LEU A 3 51.94 -11.92 -4.97
N THR A 4 51.35 -12.39 -6.07
CA THR A 4 51.92 -12.20 -7.41
C THR A 4 51.62 -10.77 -7.91
N PRO A 5 52.42 -10.21 -8.83
CA PRO A 5 52.15 -8.88 -9.39
C PRO A 5 50.76 -8.73 -10.03
N GLY A 6 50.19 -9.84 -10.52
CA GLY A 6 48.82 -9.89 -11.05
C GLY A 6 47.75 -9.64 -9.98
N ASP A 7 47.97 -10.12 -8.75
CA ASP A 7 47.02 -9.96 -7.64
C ASP A 7 46.87 -8.48 -7.22
N TRP A 8 47.95 -7.70 -7.29
CA TRP A 8 47.94 -6.26 -7.02
C TRP A 8 47.15 -5.46 -8.06
N ILE A 9 47.22 -5.88 -9.33
CA ILE A 9 46.48 -5.25 -10.43
C ILE A 9 44.97 -5.52 -10.27
N THR A 10 44.60 -6.75 -9.91
CA THR A 10 43.20 -7.11 -9.65
C THR A 10 42.64 -6.32 -8.45
N ILE A 11 43.37 -6.24 -7.34
CA ILE A 11 42.94 -5.47 -6.16
C ILE A 11 42.82 -3.97 -6.50
N ALA A 12 43.79 -3.38 -7.20
CA ALA A 12 43.73 -1.98 -7.63
C ALA A 12 42.54 -1.71 -8.57
N SER A 13 42.22 -2.63 -9.48
CA SER A 13 41.06 -2.51 -10.38
C SER A 13 39.72 -2.57 -9.65
N CYS A 14 39.60 -3.42 -8.63
CA CYS A 14 38.41 -3.52 -7.78
C CYS A 14 38.21 -2.26 -6.92
N VAL A 15 39.29 -1.65 -6.44
CA VAL A 15 39.23 -0.43 -5.60
C VAL A 15 38.92 0.82 -6.43
N LEU A 16 39.44 0.92 -7.65
CA LEU A 16 39.19 2.07 -8.54
C LEU A 16 37.80 2.01 -9.21
N GLY A 17 37.30 0.82 -9.55
CA GLY A 17 35.94 0.65 -10.06
C GLY A 17 34.84 0.99 -9.03
N SER A 18 35.17 1.00 -7.74
CA SER A 18 34.24 1.28 -6.65
C SER A 18 33.76 2.74 -6.60
N GLY A 19 34.57 3.70 -7.08
CA GLY A 19 34.25 5.13 -6.98
C GLY A 19 33.05 5.56 -7.83
N THR A 20 32.96 5.11 -9.08
CA THR A 20 31.83 5.46 -9.96
C THR A 20 30.58 4.63 -9.66
N ILE A 21 30.76 3.36 -9.27
CA ILE A 21 29.66 2.48 -8.88
C ILE A 21 28.98 3.00 -7.61
N THR A 22 29.74 3.45 -6.61
CA THR A 22 29.17 4.03 -5.39
C THR A 22 28.39 5.31 -5.66
N VAL A 23 28.88 6.20 -6.53
CA VAL A 23 28.15 7.43 -6.91
C VAL A 23 26.85 7.11 -7.65
N ILE A 24 26.87 6.17 -8.61
CA ILE A 24 25.66 5.76 -9.34
C ILE A 24 24.64 5.14 -8.38
N VAL A 25 25.08 4.21 -7.52
CA VAL A 25 24.22 3.57 -6.52
C VAL A 25 23.68 4.60 -5.55
N GLN A 26 24.51 5.53 -5.05
CA GLN A 26 24.06 6.62 -4.19
C GLN A 26 23.06 7.53 -4.88
N HIS A 27 23.26 7.90 -6.15
CA HIS A 27 22.31 8.73 -6.87
C HIS A 27 20.98 8.03 -7.11
N VAL A 28 20.99 6.73 -7.42
CA VAL A 28 19.77 5.93 -7.55
C VAL A 28 19.06 5.81 -6.20
N LEU A 29 19.81 5.56 -5.12
CA LEU A 29 19.24 5.47 -3.77
C LEU A 29 18.70 6.81 -3.29
N ASP A 30 19.40 7.92 -3.53
CA ASP A 30 18.95 9.27 -3.20
C ASP A 30 17.73 9.65 -4.04
N TRP A 31 17.67 9.27 -5.31
CA TRP A 31 16.49 9.47 -6.15
C TRP A 31 15.29 8.67 -5.64
N VAL A 32 15.49 7.40 -5.29
CA VAL A 32 14.43 6.55 -4.70
C VAL A 32 13.98 7.11 -3.35
N GLN A 33 14.92 7.49 -2.49
CA GLN A 33 14.63 8.05 -1.17
C GLN A 33 13.96 9.42 -1.29
N ALA A 34 14.41 10.30 -2.18
CA ALA A 34 13.78 11.59 -2.44
C ALA A 34 12.34 11.43 -2.95
N THR A 35 12.11 10.43 -3.80
CA THR A 35 10.76 10.07 -4.28
C THR A 35 9.87 9.63 -3.11
N ARG A 36 10.37 8.76 -2.22
CA ARG A 36 9.63 8.35 -1.00
C ARG A 36 9.46 9.48 0.02
N ARG A 37 10.46 10.35 0.18
CA ARG A 37 10.42 11.48 1.13
C ARG A 37 9.33 12.49 0.74
N ARG A 38 9.05 12.61 -0.56
CA ARG A 38 7.97 13.44 -1.11
C ARG A 38 6.59 12.91 -0.72
N GLU A 39 6.43 11.59 -0.67
CA GLU A 39 5.22 10.90 -0.22
C GLU A 39 5.06 10.97 1.32
N GLU A 40 6.15 11.15 2.05
CA GLU A 40 6.16 11.18 3.52
C GLU A 40 5.96 12.55 4.17
N THR A 41 5.69 13.59 3.39
CA THR A 41 5.39 14.91 3.94
C THR A 41 4.25 14.82 4.97
N PRO A 42 4.33 15.57 6.10
CA PRO A 42 3.33 15.46 7.17
C PRO A 42 1.92 15.77 6.69
N GLU A 43 1.80 16.62 5.67
CA GLU A 43 0.53 16.93 5.00
C GLU A 43 -0.06 15.73 4.25
N VAL A 44 0.74 15.00 3.46
CA VAL A 44 0.28 13.79 2.77
C VAL A 44 -0.09 12.70 3.78
N LYS A 45 0.68 12.53 4.86
CA LYS A 45 0.33 11.62 5.96
C LYS A 45 -1.00 11.99 6.61
N ALA A 46 -1.21 13.27 6.92
CA ALA A 46 -2.47 13.76 7.49
C ALA A 46 -3.65 13.54 6.53
N ARG A 47 -3.47 13.86 5.24
CA ARG A 47 -4.49 13.63 4.22
C ARG A 47 -4.85 12.15 4.10
N ASN A 48 -3.86 11.26 4.00
CA ASN A 48 -4.08 9.82 3.91
C ASN A 48 -4.78 9.27 5.16
N CYS A 49 -4.46 9.80 6.34
CA CYS A 49 -5.14 9.45 7.58
C CYS A 49 -6.63 9.81 7.54
N ILE A 50 -6.96 11.03 7.12
CA ILE A 50 -8.35 11.50 6.98
C ILE A 50 -9.08 10.66 5.93
N SER A 51 -8.50 10.47 4.74
CA SER A 51 -9.07 9.67 3.65
C SER A 51 -9.33 8.22 4.07
N ARG A 52 -8.41 7.62 4.83
CA ARG A 52 -8.59 6.29 5.39
C ARG A 52 -9.73 6.25 6.42
N HIS A 53 -9.83 7.27 7.27
CA HIS A 53 -10.89 7.34 8.27
C HIS A 53 -12.26 7.53 7.63
N SER A 54 -12.39 8.41 6.63
CA SER A 54 -13.64 8.62 5.91
C SER A 54 -14.05 7.37 5.14
N ALA A 55 -13.13 6.70 4.44
CA ALA A 55 -13.40 5.44 3.74
C ALA A 55 -13.92 4.35 4.70
N LEU A 56 -13.28 4.17 5.86
CA LEU A 56 -13.75 3.22 6.86
C LEU A 56 -15.13 3.60 7.42
N SER A 57 -15.42 4.89 7.58
CA SER A 57 -16.73 5.35 8.03
C SER A 57 -17.83 5.03 7.01
N MET A 58 -17.55 5.21 5.71
CA MET A 58 -18.50 4.89 4.64
C MET A 58 -18.79 3.39 4.60
N LEU A 59 -17.75 2.54 4.67
CA LEU A 59 -17.91 1.08 4.78
C LEU A 59 -18.81 0.67 5.95
N LYS A 60 -18.65 1.31 7.11
CA LYS A 60 -19.49 1.04 8.29
C LYS A 60 -20.95 1.44 8.08
N THR A 61 -21.20 2.50 7.31
CA THR A 61 -22.57 2.92 6.97
C THR A 61 -23.22 1.89 6.07
N VAL A 62 -22.57 1.51 4.96
CA VAL A 62 -23.09 0.48 4.03
C VAL A 62 -23.36 -0.84 4.76
N HIS A 63 -22.43 -1.27 5.63
CA HIS A 63 -22.62 -2.46 6.44
C HIS A 63 -23.82 -2.34 7.39
N ARG A 64 -23.98 -1.20 8.08
CA ARG A 64 -25.11 -1.02 9.01
C ARG A 64 -26.44 -1.11 8.28
N ASP A 65 -26.54 -0.44 7.14
CA ASP A 65 -27.77 -0.37 6.36
C ASP A 65 -28.10 -1.75 5.75
N SER A 66 -27.10 -2.46 5.24
CA SER A 66 -27.26 -3.82 4.73
C SER A 66 -27.68 -4.79 5.82
N VAL A 67 -27.05 -4.76 7.00
CA VAL A 67 -27.45 -5.61 8.14
C VAL A 67 -28.84 -5.30 8.65
N ALA A 68 -29.24 -4.02 8.68
CA ALA A 68 -30.59 -3.64 9.07
C ALA A 68 -31.66 -4.19 8.11
N ARG A 69 -31.34 -4.27 6.82
CA ARG A 69 -32.22 -4.83 5.77
C ARG A 69 -32.16 -6.35 5.67
N GLY A 70 -31.04 -6.96 6.09
CA GLY A 70 -30.78 -8.40 5.98
C GLY A 70 -30.26 -8.85 4.61
N TRP A 71 -30.04 -7.93 3.67
CA TRP A 71 -29.50 -8.18 2.33
C TRP A 71 -28.73 -6.95 1.85
N VAL A 72 -27.85 -7.13 0.86
CA VAL A 72 -27.03 -6.07 0.26
C VAL A 72 -27.32 -6.00 -1.24
N PRO A 73 -27.71 -4.84 -1.81
CA PRO A 73 -27.77 -4.70 -3.26
C PRO A 73 -26.41 -4.97 -3.92
N LEU A 74 -26.38 -5.56 -5.13
CA LEU A 74 -25.13 -5.76 -5.86
C LEU A 74 -24.36 -4.44 -6.06
N ASP A 75 -25.08 -3.36 -6.39
CA ASP A 75 -24.49 -2.02 -6.54
C ASP A 75 -23.83 -1.53 -5.25
N ASP A 76 -24.48 -1.72 -4.09
CA ASP A 76 -23.93 -1.35 -2.77
C ASP A 76 -22.70 -2.20 -2.42
N LEU A 77 -22.67 -3.47 -2.85
CA LEU A 77 -21.54 -4.37 -2.65
C LEU A 77 -20.33 -3.97 -3.53
N GLU A 78 -20.57 -3.61 -4.79
CA GLU A 78 -19.54 -3.08 -5.68
C GLU A 78 -18.96 -1.76 -5.15
N GLU A 79 -19.83 -0.83 -4.73
CA GLU A 79 -19.39 0.43 -4.11
C GLU A 79 -18.56 0.16 -2.84
N ALA A 80 -19.02 -0.74 -1.96
CA ALA A 80 -18.27 -1.12 -0.77
C ALA A 80 -16.88 -1.70 -1.12
N GLN A 81 -16.78 -2.50 -2.18
CA GLN A 81 -15.50 -3.05 -2.64
C GLN A 81 -14.55 -1.95 -3.11
N GLU A 82 -15.01 -0.98 -3.90
CA GLU A 82 -14.19 0.14 -4.36
C GLU A 82 -13.69 1.02 -3.19
N ILE A 83 -14.56 1.27 -2.20
CA ILE A 83 -14.18 1.99 -0.98
C ILE A 83 -13.14 1.19 -0.19
N TYR A 84 -13.31 -0.14 -0.09
CA TYR A 84 -12.36 -1.01 0.57
C TYR A 84 -10.99 -1.01 -0.11
N ASP A 85 -10.93 -1.09 -1.44
CA ASP A 85 -9.68 -1.11 -2.19
C ASP A 85 -8.91 0.21 -2.00
N SER A 86 -9.63 1.33 -2.01
CA SER A 86 -9.08 2.65 -1.70
C SER A 86 -8.56 2.74 -0.27
N TYR A 87 -9.32 2.22 0.70
CA TYR A 87 -8.92 2.14 2.12
C TYR A 87 -7.66 1.27 2.31
N HIS A 88 -7.61 0.11 1.65
CA HIS A 88 -6.53 -0.85 1.78
C HIS A 88 -5.23 -0.32 1.18
N THR A 89 -5.32 0.34 0.02
CA THR A 89 -4.19 1.03 -0.64
C THR A 89 -3.54 2.08 0.27
N LEU A 90 -4.33 2.77 1.11
CA LEU A 90 -3.84 3.75 2.08
C LEU A 90 -3.23 3.12 3.35
N GLY A 91 -3.00 1.80 3.38
CA GLY A 91 -2.49 1.08 4.54
C GLY A 91 -3.56 0.71 5.57
N GLY A 92 -4.81 0.64 5.11
CA GLY A 92 -5.97 0.21 5.88
C GLY A 92 -5.92 -1.27 6.27
N ASN A 93 -6.07 -1.57 7.57
CA ASN A 93 -5.98 -2.94 8.11
C ASN A 93 -7.24 -3.38 8.87
N GLY A 94 -7.54 -4.69 8.76
CA GLY A 94 -8.35 -5.53 9.65
C GLY A 94 -9.85 -5.24 9.71
N ALA A 95 -10.23 -4.03 10.14
CA ALA A 95 -11.61 -3.66 10.35
C ALA A 95 -12.41 -3.59 9.04
N GLY A 96 -11.83 -2.97 8.00
CA GLY A 96 -12.44 -2.92 6.67
C GLY A 96 -12.53 -4.32 6.03
N SER A 97 -11.51 -5.16 6.23
CA SER A 97 -11.48 -6.52 5.69
C SER A 97 -12.60 -7.40 6.25
N ARG A 98 -12.93 -7.24 7.54
CA ARG A 98 -14.06 -7.95 8.13
C ARG A 98 -15.38 -7.44 7.60
N ILE A 99 -15.54 -6.12 7.46
CA ILE A 99 -16.75 -5.51 6.93
C ILE A 99 -17.05 -5.99 5.51
N ILE A 100 -16.05 -5.98 4.63
CA ILE A 100 -16.26 -6.42 3.24
C ILE A 100 -16.55 -7.92 3.17
N HIS A 101 -15.90 -8.72 4.01
CA HIS A 101 -16.17 -10.16 4.08
C HIS A 101 -17.61 -10.43 4.55
N ASP A 102 -18.07 -9.72 5.58
CA ASP A 102 -19.43 -9.87 6.10
C ASP A 102 -20.45 -9.47 5.00
N LEU A 103 -20.23 -8.37 4.28
CA LEU A 103 -21.07 -7.94 3.16
C LEU A 103 -21.12 -8.96 2.01
N GLN A 104 -19.98 -9.53 1.63
CA GLN A 104 -19.89 -10.55 0.56
C GLN A 104 -20.63 -11.86 0.90
N GLN A 105 -20.90 -12.11 2.19
CA GLN A 105 -21.66 -13.27 2.64
C GLN A 105 -23.17 -13.01 2.71
N MET A 106 -23.63 -11.77 2.50
CA MET A 106 -25.04 -11.43 2.50
C MET A 106 -25.69 -11.78 1.17
N ASP A 107 -27.00 -12.03 1.20
CA ASP A 107 -27.79 -12.22 -0.02
C ASP A 107 -27.85 -10.92 -0.83
N ASN A 108 -27.67 -11.04 -2.15
CA ASN A 108 -27.66 -9.88 -3.06
C ASN A 108 -29.04 -9.41 -3.50
N TYR A 109 -30.09 -10.11 -3.07
CA TYR A 109 -31.47 -9.88 -3.45
C TYR A 109 -32.34 -9.85 -2.20
N PRO A 110 -33.43 -9.07 -2.19
CA PRO A 110 -34.38 -9.09 -1.09
C PRO A 110 -34.93 -10.52 -0.93
N PRO A 111 -35.09 -11.00 0.31
CA PRO A 111 -35.67 -12.31 0.55
C PRO A 111 -37.07 -12.37 -0.06
N THR A 112 -37.29 -13.32 -0.96
CA THR A 112 -38.62 -13.62 -1.49
C THR A 112 -39.44 -14.26 -0.38
N HIS A 113 -40.37 -13.50 0.20
CA HIS A 113 -41.39 -13.99 1.13
C HIS A 113 -42.36 -14.96 0.47
#